data_AF-A0A950EGW1-F1
#
_entry.id   AF-A0A950EGW1-F1
#
_cell.length_a   1.000
_cell.length_b   1.000
_cell.length_c   1.000
_cell.angle_alpha   90.00
_cell.angle_beta   90.00
_cell.angle_gamma   90.00
#
_symmetry.space_group_name_H-M   'P 1'
#
loop_
_entity.id
_entity.type
_entity.pdbx_description
1 polymer ?
#
loop_
_entity_poly.entity_id
_entity_poly.type
_entity_poly.pdbx_seq_one_letter_code
_entity_poly.pdbx_strand_id
1 'polypeptide(L)'
;LYGLCLLACLKAFDATLSFWTLLSLTIFFGTVSSLIPVPGGGTAVSSVGMSGTLAGFGIHTEAAVAAVLLNQVVVSYLPAIPGWLATNHLLHHDYL
;
A
#
# COMPACT_ATOMS: atom_id res chain seq x y z
N LEU A 1 -5.67 5.09 -7.08
CA LEU A 1 -6.21 4.45 -5.86
C LEU A 1 -5.18 4.42 -4.73
N TYR A 2 -4.03 3.78 -4.93
CA TYR A 2 -2.96 3.62 -3.92
C TYR A 2 -2.49 4.94 -3.28
N GLY A 3 -2.26 6.00 -4.06
CA GLY A 3 -1.83 7.29 -3.52
C GLY A 3 -2.86 8.00 -2.61
N LEU A 4 -4.16 7.77 -2.83
CA LEU A 4 -5.23 8.30 -1.96
C LEU A 4 -5.32 7.51 -0.65
N CYS A 5 -5.11 6.19 -0.71
CA CYS A 5 -5.08 5.33 0.46
C CYS A 5 -3.91 5.70 1.38
N LEU A 6 -2.71 5.88 0.80
CA LEU A 6 -1.55 6.33 1.55
C LEU A 6 -1.75 7.73 2.15
N LEU A 7 -2.35 8.66 1.39
CA LEU A 7 -2.67 10.00 1.91
C LEU A 7 -3.66 9.94 3.10
N ALA A 8 -4.68 9.08 3.02
CA ALA A 8 -5.61 8.85 4.13
C ALA A 8 -4.93 8.21 5.35
N CYS A 9 -4.01 7.26 5.12
CA CYS A 9 -3.22 6.65 6.20
C CYS A 9 -2.31 7.68 6.87
N LEU A 10 -1.62 8.53 6.11
CA LEU A 10 -0.81 9.62 6.66
C LEU A 10 -1.65 10.56 7.52
N LYS A 11 -2.83 10.95 7.01
CA LYS A 11 -3.79 11.78 7.72
C LYS A 11 -4.28 11.16 9.03
N ALA A 12 -4.39 9.83 9.11
CA ALA A 12 -4.77 9.12 10.33
C ALA A 12 -3.70 9.19 11.43
N PHE A 13 -2.43 9.37 11.06
CA PHE A 13 -1.29 9.52 11.98
C PHE A 13 -0.82 10.96 12.11
N ASP A 14 -1.68 11.94 11.79
CA ASP A 14 -1.41 13.39 11.85
C ASP A 14 -0.22 13.85 10.97
N ALA A 15 0.14 13.06 9.95
CA ALA A 15 1.17 13.39 8.99
C ALA A 15 0.56 13.95 7.70
N THR A 16 1.20 14.96 7.10
CA THR A 16 0.74 15.53 5.84
C THR A 16 1.90 15.73 4.88
N LEU A 17 1.72 15.29 3.63
CA LEU A 17 2.63 15.54 2.53
C LEU A 17 1.83 15.95 1.30
N SER A 18 2.46 16.62 0.35
CA SER A 18 1.82 16.96 -0.93
C SER A 18 1.31 15.70 -1.61
N PHE A 19 0.06 15.74 -2.07
CA PHE A 19 -0.56 14.63 -2.82
C PHE A 19 0.28 14.23 -4.03
N TRP A 20 0.86 15.21 -4.73
CA TRP A 20 1.72 14.97 -5.89
C TRP A 20 3.00 14.21 -5.53
N THR A 21 3.59 14.49 -4.37
CA THR A 21 4.76 13.77 -3.85
C THR A 21 4.39 12.33 -3.49
N LEU A 22 3.25 12.11 -2.82
CA LEU A 22 2.80 10.76 -2.49
C LEU A 22 2.46 9.95 -3.74
N LEU A 23 1.85 10.59 -4.74
CA LEU A 23 1.51 9.97 -6.01
C LEU A 23 2.77 9.54 -6.78
N SER A 24 3.78 10.41 -6.88
CA SER A 24 5.03 10.08 -7.57
C SER A 24 5.78 8.95 -6.87
N LEU A 25 5.85 8.97 -5.53
CA LEU A 25 6.47 7.90 -4.75
C LEU A 25 5.73 6.58 -4.93
N THR A 26 4.39 6.59 -4.94
CA THR A 26 3.59 5.37 -5.13
C THR A 26 3.83 4.75 -6.50
N ILE A 27 3.93 5.57 -7.55
CA ILE A 27 4.24 5.09 -8.90
C ILE A 27 5.66 4.53 -8.94
N PHE A 28 6.63 5.25 -8.38
CA PHE A 28 8.03 4.83 -8.34
C PHE A 28 8.23 3.50 -7.61
N PHE A 29 7.72 3.37 -6.38
CA PHE A 29 7.83 2.12 -5.63
C PHE A 29 7.03 0.99 -6.27
N GLY A 30 5.90 1.30 -6.92
CA GLY A 30 5.14 0.32 -7.71
C GLY A 30 5.93 -0.24 -8.89
N THR A 31 6.65 0.60 -9.64
CA THR A 31 7.47 0.15 -10.77
C THR A 31 8.69 -0.63 -10.29
N VAL A 32 9.39 -0.16 -9.25
CA VAL A 32 10.53 -0.90 -8.67
C VAL A 32 10.08 -2.25 -8.11
N SER A 33 8.94 -2.29 -7.42
CA SER A 33 8.35 -3.54 -6.89
C SER A 33 8.03 -4.52 -8.01
N SER A 34 7.58 -4.05 -9.18
CA SER A 34 7.27 -4.91 -10.33
C SER A 34 8.50 -5.55 -10.97
N LEU A 35 9.70 -5.02 -10.71
CA LEU A 35 10.96 -5.57 -11.24
C LEU A 35 11.56 -6.64 -10.32
N ILE A 36 11.00 -6.84 -9.11
CA ILE A 36 11.55 -7.76 -8.12
C ILE A 36 10.88 -9.13 -8.25
N PRO A 37 11.61 -10.17 -8.68
CA PRO A 37 11.04 -11.51 -8.86
C PRO A 37 10.94 -12.31 -7.55
N VAL A 38 11.33 -11.71 -6.42
CA VAL A 38 11.38 -12.39 -5.12
C VAL A 38 10.01 -12.30 -4.44
N PRO A 39 9.40 -13.42 -4.03
CA PRO A 39 8.20 -13.41 -3.20
C PRO A 39 8.42 -12.56 -1.94
N GLY A 40 7.60 -11.53 -1.75
CA GLY A 40 7.74 -10.58 -0.64
C GLY A 40 8.82 -9.50 -0.82
N GLY A 41 9.65 -9.57 -1.85
CA GLY A 41 10.68 -8.55 -2.12
C GLY A 41 10.07 -7.20 -2.53
N GLY A 42 9.02 -7.23 -3.37
CA GLY A 42 8.28 -6.02 -3.74
C GLY A 42 7.62 -5.32 -2.55
N THR A 43 7.08 -6.10 -1.60
CA THR A 43 6.51 -5.57 -0.36
C THR A 43 7.58 -5.04 0.59
N ALA A 44 8.78 -5.64 0.63
CA ALA A 44 9.90 -5.13 1.41
C ALA A 44 10.38 -3.76 0.88
N VAL A 45 10.50 -3.63 -0.44
CA VAL A 45 10.87 -2.35 -1.07
C VAL A 45 9.80 -1.28 -0.85
N SER A 46 8.54 -1.64 -1.02
CA SER A 46 7.42 -0.70 -0.81
C SER A 46 7.27 -0.32 0.67
N SER A 47 7.56 -1.20 1.62
CA SER A 47 7.45 -0.88 3.05
C SER A 47 8.66 -0.11 3.57
N VAL A 48 9.87 -0.64 3.39
CA VAL A 48 11.11 -0.05 3.92
C VAL A 48 11.48 1.19 3.13
N GLY A 49 11.45 1.11 1.80
CA GLY A 49 11.80 2.23 0.93
C GLY A 49 10.81 3.39 1.06
N MET A 50 9.50 3.10 1.10
CA MET A 50 8.51 4.16 1.25
C MET A 50 8.56 4.80 2.64
N SER A 51 8.67 4.01 3.71
CA SER A 51 8.81 4.55 5.07
C SER A 51 10.07 5.40 5.21
N GLY A 52 11.20 4.95 4.64
CA GLY A 52 12.46 5.69 4.63
C GLY A 52 12.39 6.98 3.82
N THR A 53 11.75 6.97 2.65
CA THR A 53 11.56 8.19 1.86
C THR A 53 10.65 9.19 2.56
N LEU A 54 9.54 8.74 3.15
CA LEU A 54 8.65 9.61 3.94
C LEU A 54 9.38 10.23 5.14
N ALA A 55 10.22 9.47 5.84
CA ALA A 55 11.07 9.99 6.91
C ALA A 55 12.07 11.04 6.38
N GLY A 56 12.66 10.80 5.20
CA GLY A 56 13.54 11.76 4.51
C GLY A 56 12.84 13.05 4.09
N PHE A 57 11.52 13.04 3.89
CA PHE A 57 10.70 14.23 3.63
C PHE A 57 10.24 14.97 4.89
N GLY A 58 10.73 14.57 6.07
CA GLY A 58 10.46 15.26 7.34
C GLY A 58 9.25 14.73 8.12
N ILE A 59 8.69 13.58 7.74
CA ILE A 59 7.66 12.90 8.53
C ILE A 59 8.33 12.14 9.68
N HIS A 60 7.74 12.17 10.87
CA HIS A 60 8.20 11.35 11.99
C HIS A 60 8.26 9.88 11.59
N THR A 61 9.39 9.22 11.83
CA THR A 61 9.64 7.84 11.39
C THR A 61 8.55 6.87 11.85
N GLU A 62 8.07 7.04 13.08
CA GLU A 62 6.99 6.22 13.66
C GLU A 62 5.69 6.33 12.85
N ALA A 63 5.28 7.57 12.52
CA ALA A 63 4.10 7.83 11.71
C ALA A 63 4.27 7.36 10.27
N ALA A 64 5.47 7.53 9.69
CA ALA A 64 5.78 7.08 8.33
C ALA A 64 5.66 5.55 8.21
N VAL A 65 6.28 4.81 9.15
CA VAL A 65 6.20 3.35 9.20
C VAL A 65 4.78 2.89 9.44
N ALA A 66 4.07 3.47 10.41
CA ALA A 66 2.70 3.11 10.72
C ALA A 66 1.75 3.33 9.53
N ALA A 67 1.86 4.47 8.84
CA ALA A 67 1.04 4.79 7.68
C ALA A 67 1.30 3.84 6.50
N VAL A 68 2.56 3.49 6.24
CA VAL A 68 2.93 2.58 5.16
C VAL A 68 2.48 1.14 5.47
N LEU A 69 2.65 0.67 6.71
CA LEU A 69 2.15 -0.64 7.13
C LEU A 69 0.62 -0.73 7.04
N LEU A 70 -0.09 0.32 7.48
CA LEU A 70 -1.54 0.40 7.35
C LEU A 70 -1.96 0.35 5.88
N ASN A 71 -1.30 1.13 5.02
CA ASN A 71 -1.55 1.11 3.58
C ASN A 71 -1.35 -0.31 3.00
N GLN A 72 -0.32 -1.05 3.41
CA GLN A 72 -0.09 -2.42 2.96
C GLN A 72 -1.21 -3.38 3.40
N VAL A 73 -1.68 -3.25 4.63
CA VAL A 73 -2.80 -4.05 5.14
C VAL A 73 -4.06 -3.76 4.32
N VAL A 74 -4.40 -2.49 4.14
CA VAL A 74 -5.59 -2.10 3.37
C VAL A 74 -5.48 -2.59 1.93
N VAL A 75 -4.36 -2.34 1.27
CA VAL A 75 -4.17 -2.71 -0.14
C VAL A 75 -4.16 -4.23 -0.36
N SER A 76 -3.58 -5.00 0.56
CA SER A 76 -3.41 -6.45 0.38
C SER A 76 -4.65 -7.23 0.79
N TYR A 77 -5.34 -6.82 1.87
CA TYR A 77 -6.43 -7.59 2.45
C TYR A 77 -7.82 -7.10 2.03
N LEU A 78 -8.01 -5.79 1.80
CA LEU A 78 -9.30 -5.26 1.37
C LEU A 78 -9.82 -5.89 0.06
N PRO A 79 -9.02 -6.14 -0.99
CA PRO A 79 -9.51 -6.78 -2.21
C PRO A 79 -9.80 -8.28 -2.03
N ALA A 80 -9.25 -8.94 -1.00
CA ALA A 80 -9.49 -10.36 -0.75
C ALA A 80 -10.94 -10.62 -0.32
N ILE A 81 -11.57 -9.68 0.39
CA ILE A 81 -12.95 -9.80 0.89
C ILE A 81 -13.97 -9.93 -0.26
N PRO A 82 -14.06 -8.99 -1.22
CA PRO A 82 -14.98 -9.15 -2.34
C PRO A 82 -14.59 -10.32 -3.26
N GLY A 83 -13.30 -10.63 -3.37
CA GLY A 83 -12.83 -11.80 -4.13
C GLY A 83 -13.38 -13.11 -3.56
N TRP A 84 -13.30 -13.29 -2.24
CA TRP A 84 -13.85 -14.46 -1.57
C TRP A 84 -15.38 -14.58 -1.74
N LEU A 85 -16.11 -13.47 -1.63
CA LEU A 85 -17.56 -13.46 -1.86
C LEU A 85 -17.91 -13.86 -3.30
N ALA A 86 -17.16 -13.35 -4.28
CA ALA A 86 -17.35 -13.70 -5.68
C ALA A 86 -17.05 -15.19 -5.93
N THR A 87 -15.96 -15.73 -5.38
CA THR A 87 -15.63 -17.16 -5.48
C THR A 87 -16.70 -18.02 -4.82
N ASN A 88 -17.15 -17.66 -3.60
CA ASN A 88 -18.19 -18.39 -2.90
C ASN A 88 -19.52 -18.39 -3.69
N HIS A 89 -19.86 -17.27 -4.32
CA HIS A 89 -21.03 -17.17 -5.18
C HIS A 89 -20.92 -18.06 -6.42
N LEU A 90 -19.73 -18.13 -7.05
CA LEU A 90 -19.51 -19.00 -8.21
C LEU A 90 -19.57 -20.49 -7.85
N LEU A 91 -18.99 -20.87 -6.71
CA LEU A 91 -19.01 -22.25 -6.20
C LEU A 91 -20.42 -22.71 -5.81
N HIS A 92 -21.26 -21.81 -5.30
CA HIS A 92 -22.65 -22.13 -4.92
C HIS A 92 -23.61 -22.34 -6.10
N HIS A 93 -23.18 -22.01 -7.32
CA HIS A 93 -24.03 -22.07 -8.51
C HIS A 93 -23.43 -22.97 -9.62
N ASP A 94 -22.46 -23.83 -9.28
CA ASP A 94 -21.87 -24.83 -10.16
C ASP A 94 -21.27 -24.25 -11.48
N TYR A 95 -20.80 -23.00 -11.47
CA TYR A 95 -20.13 -22.39 -12.62
C TYR A 95 -18.62 -22.73 -12.70
N LEU A 96 -18.10 -23.43 -11.69
CA LEU A 96 -16.71 -23.89 -11.50
C LEU A 96 -16.73 -25.35 -11.07
#